data_AF-A0A918CIC6-F1
#
_entry.id   AF-A0A918CIC6-F1
#
_cell.length_a   1.000
_cell.length_b   1.000
_cell.length_c   1.000
_cell.angle_alpha   90.00
_cell.angle_beta   90.00
_cell.angle_gamma   90.00
#
_symmetry.space_group_name_H-M   'P 1'
#
loop_
_entity.id
_entity.type
_entity.pdbx_description
1 polymer ?
#
loop_
_entity_poly.entity_id
_entity_poly.type
_entity_poly.pdbx_seq_one_letter_code
_entity_poly.pdbx_strand_id
1 'polypeptide(L)'
;MIEGDTLNKRVLFETWLEAHRDAAATLAFAGEPIDRRRVLARLTSLAGQQRDDGYVYVLLERRPNEETPAYIGRATSPARRWMQHLTGLAAGTGSYARWRTRLLREGHDTTRFDLELLVVGQTHLQFPPLPGFPTTIGAVEYQLVNLAADAYPLRLLNDEGQGR
;
A
#
# COMPACT_ATOMS: atom_id res chain seq x y z
N MET A 1 -4.89 -15.40 -24.64
CA MET A 1 -5.98 -15.22 -23.66
C MET A 1 -5.49 -14.78 -22.27
N ILE A 2 -4.25 -15.09 -21.85
CA ILE A 2 -3.72 -14.72 -20.53
C ILE A 2 -3.48 -13.19 -20.40
N GLU A 3 -2.96 -12.53 -21.43
CA GLU A 3 -2.69 -11.08 -21.41
C GLU A 3 -3.95 -10.23 -21.19
N GLY A 4 -5.11 -10.67 -21.72
CA GLY A 4 -6.38 -9.98 -21.52
C GLY A 4 -6.88 -10.05 -20.08
N ASP A 5 -6.64 -11.16 -19.37
CA ASP A 5 -7.01 -11.32 -17.97
C ASP A 5 -6.14 -10.45 -17.04
N THR A 6 -4.82 -10.46 -17.26
CA THR A 6 -3.87 -9.59 -16.54
C THR A 6 -4.23 -8.11 -16.69
N LEU A 7 -4.52 -7.67 -17.92
CA LEU A 7 -4.91 -6.27 -18.18
C LEU A 7 -6.23 -5.91 -17.48
N ASN A 8 -7.23 -6.79 -17.54
CA ASN A 8 -8.51 -6.56 -16.87
C ASN A 8 -8.35 -6.43 -15.35
N LYS A 9 -7.54 -7.29 -14.73
CA LYS A 9 -7.24 -7.22 -13.29
C LYS A 9 -6.52 -5.93 -12.93
N ARG A 10 -5.59 -5.49 -13.78
CA ARG A 10 -4.92 -4.20 -13.61
C ARG A 10 -5.92 -3.05 -13.65
N VAL A 11 -6.81 -3.02 -14.63
CA VAL A 11 -7.86 -1.99 -14.74
C VAL A 11 -8.76 -1.96 -13.51
N LEU A 12 -9.17 -3.11 -12.99
CA LEU A 12 -9.97 -3.19 -11.76
C LEU A 12 -9.22 -2.61 -10.54
N PHE A 13 -7.94 -2.95 -10.40
CA PHE A 13 -7.09 -2.42 -9.33
C PHE A 13 -6.92 -0.89 -9.45
N GLU A 14 -6.58 -0.40 -10.64
CA GLU A 14 -6.37 1.02 -10.91
C GLU A 14 -7.67 1.83 -10.76
N THR A 15 -8.81 1.28 -11.17
CA THR A 15 -10.12 1.92 -10.97
C THR A 15 -10.42 2.10 -9.48
N TRP A 16 -10.14 1.07 -8.67
CA TRP A 16 -10.31 1.17 -7.22
C TRP A 16 -9.32 2.18 -6.61
N LEU A 17 -8.07 2.21 -7.05
CA LEU A 17 -7.08 3.19 -6.60
C LEU A 17 -7.50 4.63 -6.90
N GLU A 18 -8.01 4.89 -8.10
CA GLU A 18 -8.40 6.22 -8.55
C GLU A 18 -9.60 6.75 -7.77
N ALA A 19 -10.62 5.91 -7.57
CA ALA A 19 -11.82 6.30 -6.83
C ALA A 19 -11.57 6.70 -5.37
N HIS A 20 -10.42 6.32 -4.82
CA HIS A 20 -10.06 6.62 -3.43
C HIS A 20 -8.85 7.57 -3.33
N ARG A 21 -8.40 8.20 -4.42
CA ARG A 21 -7.13 8.96 -4.46
C ARG A 21 -7.00 10.06 -3.42
N ASP A 22 -8.11 10.69 -3.02
CA ASP A 22 -8.13 11.70 -1.96
C ASP A 22 -7.69 11.16 -0.59
N ALA A 23 -7.67 9.84 -0.42
CA ALA A 23 -7.21 9.16 0.79
C ALA A 23 -5.71 8.79 0.75
N ALA A 24 -4.92 9.45 -0.09
CA ALA A 24 -3.49 9.21 -0.24
C ALA A 24 -2.64 10.09 0.69
N ALA A 25 -1.60 9.49 1.27
CA ALA A 25 -0.58 10.19 2.05
C ALA A 25 0.81 9.92 1.49
N THR A 26 1.50 10.96 1.03
CA THR A 26 2.90 10.85 0.62
C THR A 26 3.79 10.45 1.80
N LEU A 27 4.59 9.40 1.62
CA LEU A 27 5.59 8.96 2.58
C LEU A 27 6.91 9.70 2.40
N ALA A 28 7.43 9.73 1.16
CA ALA A 28 8.64 10.45 0.76
C ALA A 28 8.69 10.55 -0.78
N PHE A 29 9.35 11.60 -1.30
CA PHE A 29 9.68 11.67 -2.72
C PHE A 29 10.98 10.92 -3.02
N ALA A 30 11.19 10.54 -4.27
CA ALA A 30 12.35 9.79 -4.72
C ALA A 30 13.66 10.54 -4.36
N GLY A 31 14.57 9.83 -3.70
CA GLY A 31 15.85 10.40 -3.26
C GLY A 31 15.78 11.14 -1.92
N GLU A 32 14.60 11.27 -1.30
CA GLU A 32 14.46 11.81 0.04
C GLU A 32 14.51 10.69 1.11
N PRO A 33 14.98 11.00 2.33
CA PRO A 33 14.78 10.12 3.46
C PRO A 33 13.31 10.12 3.91
N ILE A 34 12.86 9.02 4.53
CA ILE A 34 11.51 8.94 5.07
C ILE A 34 11.45 9.66 6.43
N ASP A 35 10.81 10.83 6.49
CA ASP A 35 10.52 11.51 7.75
C ASP A 35 9.37 10.82 8.49
N ARG A 36 9.74 9.90 9.39
CA ARG A 36 8.79 9.14 10.22
C ARG A 36 7.79 10.02 10.96
N ARG A 37 8.20 11.17 11.49
CA ARG A 37 7.30 12.05 12.26
C ARG A 37 6.25 12.66 11.35
N ARG A 38 6.67 13.17 10.18
CA ARG A 38 5.78 13.76 9.18
C ARG A 38 4.80 12.74 8.61
N VAL A 39 5.28 11.53 8.32
CA VAL A 39 4.44 10.41 7.88
C VAL A 39 3.37 10.09 8.93
N LEU A 40 3.75 9.84 10.17
CA LEU A 40 2.80 9.46 11.21
C LEU A 40 1.77 10.56 11.49
N ALA A 41 2.16 11.84 11.43
CA ALA A 41 1.24 12.96 11.57
C ALA A 41 0.20 12.98 10.43
N ARG A 42 0.63 12.77 9.17
CA ARG A 42 -0.28 12.67 8.02
C ARG A 42 -1.27 11.50 8.17
N LEU A 43 -0.77 10.31 8.53
CA LEU A 43 -1.63 9.14 8.72
C LEU A 43 -2.63 9.31 9.86
N THR A 44 -2.20 9.97 10.94
CA THR A 44 -3.10 10.29 12.07
C THR A 44 -4.18 11.26 11.64
N SER A 45 -3.83 12.32 10.92
CA SER A 45 -4.79 13.28 10.38
C SER A 45 -5.78 12.61 9.43
N LEU A 46 -5.29 11.83 8.47
CA LEU A 46 -6.10 11.15 7.47
C LEU A 46 -7.07 10.14 8.11
N ALA A 47 -6.58 9.27 9.00
CA ALA A 47 -7.43 8.33 9.71
C ALA A 47 -8.44 9.07 10.61
N GLY A 48 -8.03 10.16 11.27
CA GLY A 48 -8.90 10.98 12.12
C GLY A 48 -9.99 11.75 11.38
N GLN A 49 -9.82 12.03 10.09
CA GLN A 49 -10.87 12.59 9.23
C GLN A 49 -11.94 11.54 8.91
N GLN A 50 -11.52 10.29 8.69
CA GLN A 50 -12.42 9.19 8.32
C GLN A 50 -13.14 8.58 9.52
N ARG A 51 -12.50 8.56 10.70
CA ARG A 51 -13.09 8.07 11.98
C ARG A 51 -13.69 6.67 11.90
N ASP A 52 -12.99 5.77 11.21
CA ASP A 52 -13.39 4.38 11.03
C ASP A 52 -12.66 3.45 12.02
N ASP A 53 -13.27 2.30 12.31
CA ASP A 53 -12.67 1.28 13.20
C ASP A 53 -11.73 0.32 12.46
N GLY A 54 -11.70 0.40 11.14
CA GLY A 54 -10.90 -0.47 10.28
C GLY A 54 -10.57 0.21 8.97
N TYR A 55 -9.35 -0.04 8.50
CA TYR A 55 -8.81 0.55 7.29
C TYR A 55 -8.12 -0.52 6.44
N VAL A 56 -8.24 -0.40 5.13
CA VAL A 56 -7.38 -1.05 4.14
C VAL A 56 -6.36 -0.01 3.65
N TYR A 57 -5.14 -0.44 3.35
CA TYR A 57 -4.12 0.46 2.85
C TYR A 57 -3.25 -0.19 1.77
N VAL A 58 -2.79 0.63 0.83
CA VAL A 58 -1.93 0.23 -0.29
C VAL A 58 -0.71 1.15 -0.35
N LEU A 59 0.48 0.58 -0.16
CA LEU A 59 1.74 1.25 -0.45
C LEU A 59 2.01 1.18 -1.94
N LEU A 60 2.20 2.34 -2.57
CA LEU A 60 2.49 2.50 -3.98
C LEU A 60 3.91 3.03 -4.18
N GLU A 61 4.59 2.45 -5.16
CA GLU A 61 5.80 2.98 -5.77
C GLU A 61 5.38 3.77 -7.00
N ARG A 62 5.55 5.10 -6.96
CA ARG A 62 5.21 5.97 -8.08
C ARG A 62 6.48 6.33 -8.88
N ARG A 63 6.38 6.11 -10.18
CA ARG A 63 7.35 6.50 -11.22
C ARG A 63 6.62 7.44 -12.19
N PRO A 64 7.34 8.23 -13.00
CA PRO A 64 6.70 9.23 -13.87
C PRO A 64 5.55 8.71 -14.74
N ASN A 65 5.57 7.43 -15.14
CA ASN A 65 4.56 6.84 -16.02
C ASN A 65 3.90 5.57 -15.44
N GLU A 66 4.12 5.26 -14.16
CA GLU A 66 3.67 4.00 -13.57
C GLU A 66 3.48 4.09 -12.06
N GLU A 67 2.38 3.52 -11.57
CA GLU A 67 2.18 3.25 -10.15
C GLU A 67 2.14 1.74 -9.95
N THR A 68 2.99 1.23 -9.05
CA THR A 68 3.07 -0.20 -8.75
C THR A 68 2.78 -0.43 -7.27
N PRO A 69 1.86 -1.33 -6.89
CA PRO A 69 1.67 -1.69 -5.50
C PRO A 69 2.89 -2.45 -4.97
N ALA A 70 3.35 -2.03 -3.81
CA ALA A 70 4.45 -2.67 -3.09
C ALA A 70 3.96 -3.49 -1.91
N TYR A 71 2.94 -3.01 -1.19
CA TYR A 71 2.38 -3.69 -0.03
C TYR A 71 0.91 -3.35 0.12
N ILE A 72 0.12 -4.32 0.55
CA ILE A 72 -1.31 -4.14 0.83
C ILE A 72 -1.57 -4.68 2.22
N GLY A 73 -2.38 -4.00 3.01
CA GLY A 73 -2.71 -4.53 4.33
C GLY A 73 -3.93 -3.86 4.92
N ARG A 74 -4.22 -4.25 6.15
CA ARG A 74 -5.30 -3.67 6.94
C ARG A 74 -4.89 -3.43 8.39
N ALA A 75 -5.52 -2.44 9.01
CA ALA A 75 -5.30 -2.12 10.41
C ALA A 75 -6.51 -1.40 11.00
N THR A 76 -6.69 -1.52 12.30
CA THR A 76 -7.60 -0.65 13.07
C THR A 76 -6.96 0.71 13.39
N SER A 77 -5.62 0.78 13.36
CA SER A 77 -4.85 2.03 13.53
C SER A 77 -3.72 2.10 12.50
N PRO A 78 -3.93 2.79 11.36
CA PRO A 78 -2.91 2.93 10.31
C PRO A 78 -1.60 3.52 10.84
N ALA A 79 -1.67 4.59 11.64
CA ALA A 79 -0.48 5.23 12.19
C ALA A 79 0.33 4.28 13.09
N ARG A 80 -0.31 3.53 13.99
CA ARG A 80 0.38 2.57 14.85
C ARG A 80 1.02 1.44 14.03
N ARG A 81 0.30 0.90 13.04
CA ARG A 81 0.80 -0.16 12.16
C ARG A 81 1.99 0.33 11.34
N TRP A 82 1.90 1.53 10.77
CA TRP A 82 2.97 2.11 9.98
C TRP A 82 4.17 2.54 10.80
N MET A 83 3.99 2.92 12.07
CA MET A 83 5.13 3.10 12.98
C MET A 83 5.97 1.82 13.10
N GLN A 84 5.33 0.64 13.14
CA GLN A 84 6.03 -0.65 13.16
C GLN A 84 6.76 -0.90 11.84
N HIS A 85 6.09 -0.70 10.70
CA HIS A 85 6.72 -0.86 9.39
C HIS A 85 7.92 0.07 9.18
N LEU A 86 7.81 1.34 9.55
CA LEU A 86 8.90 2.31 9.43
C LEU A 86 10.07 1.98 10.37
N THR A 87 9.79 1.49 11.58
CA THR A 87 10.83 1.05 12.51
C THR A 87 11.54 -0.20 11.99
N GLY A 88 10.78 -1.15 11.45
CA GLY A 88 11.33 -2.35 10.81
C GLY A 88 12.18 -2.02 9.58
N LEU A 89 11.70 -1.12 8.72
CA LEU A 89 12.44 -0.65 7.54
C LEU A 89 13.76 0.03 7.93
N ALA A 90 13.78 0.81 9.01
CA ALA A 90 15.00 1.42 9.53
C ALA A 90 15.98 0.37 10.07
N ALA A 91 15.48 -0.66 10.76
CA ALA A 91 16.31 -1.74 11.30
C ALA A 91 16.88 -2.66 10.19
N GLY A 92 16.07 -2.94 9.15
CA GLY A 92 16.52 -3.68 7.98
C GLY A 92 16.73 -5.18 8.16
N THR A 93 16.14 -5.76 9.20
CA THR A 93 16.34 -7.17 9.53
C THR A 93 15.15 -8.04 9.15
N GLY A 94 15.42 -9.31 8.90
CA GLY A 94 14.44 -10.32 8.52
C GLY A 94 13.62 -9.89 7.31
N SER A 95 12.32 -9.80 7.54
CA SER A 95 11.29 -9.42 6.57
C SER A 95 11.57 -8.04 5.93
N TYR A 96 11.98 -7.07 6.75
CA TYR A 96 12.30 -5.71 6.30
C TYR A 96 13.61 -5.58 5.51
N ALA A 97 14.45 -6.63 5.42
CA ALA A 97 15.59 -6.62 4.51
C ALA A 97 15.13 -6.50 3.04
N ARG A 98 14.08 -7.25 2.66
CA ARG A 98 13.47 -7.18 1.33
C ARG A 98 12.81 -5.82 1.08
N TRP A 99 12.17 -5.26 2.10
CA TRP A 99 11.60 -3.90 2.02
C TRP A 99 12.68 -2.87 1.75
N ARG A 100 13.82 -2.93 2.46
CA ARG A 100 14.94 -2.02 2.21
C ARG A 100 15.46 -2.13 0.80
N THR A 101 15.75 -3.35 0.32
CA THR A 101 16.25 -3.57 -1.05
C THR A 101 15.28 -3.04 -2.11
N ARG A 102 13.96 -3.19 -1.87
CA ARG A 102 12.93 -2.76 -2.81
C ARG A 102 12.71 -1.24 -2.78
N LEU A 103 12.65 -0.63 -1.59
CA LEU A 103 12.18 0.75 -1.41
C LEU A 103 13.30 1.78 -1.29
N LEU A 104 14.48 1.40 -0.80
CA LEU A 104 15.60 2.30 -0.51
C LEU A 104 16.77 2.12 -1.48
N ARG A 105 17.53 3.18 -1.73
CA ARG A 105 18.75 3.13 -2.54
C ARG A 105 19.83 2.36 -1.80
N GLU A 106 20.55 1.50 -2.51
CA GLU A 106 21.63 0.70 -1.92
C GLU A 106 22.69 1.63 -1.29
N GLY A 107 23.12 1.31 -0.06
CA GLY A 107 24.09 2.12 0.69
C GLY A 107 23.55 3.46 1.24
N HIS A 108 22.26 3.76 1.07
CA HIS A 108 21.66 5.02 1.53
C HIS A 108 20.30 4.78 2.22
N ASP A 109 19.89 5.70 3.10
CA ASP A 109 18.57 5.69 3.74
C ASP A 109 17.55 6.58 2.99
N THR A 110 17.73 6.73 1.67
CA THR A 110 16.84 7.50 0.80
C THR A 110 16.04 6.59 -0.12
N THR A 111 14.84 7.02 -0.49
CA THR A 111 13.92 6.22 -1.31
C THR A 111 14.37 6.11 -2.77
N ARG A 112 14.01 5.00 -3.42
CA ARG A 112 14.23 4.79 -4.86
C ARG A 112 13.16 5.46 -5.72
N PHE A 113 11.93 5.55 -5.19
CA PHE A 113 10.73 6.02 -5.87
C PHE A 113 9.98 6.99 -4.97
N ASP A 114 9.02 7.71 -5.56
CA ASP A 114 8.00 8.37 -4.77
C ASP A 114 7.18 7.28 -4.07
N LEU A 115 7.06 7.38 -2.75
CA LEU A 115 6.32 6.43 -1.94
C LEU A 115 5.03 7.09 -1.47
N GLU A 116 3.90 6.49 -1.78
CA GLU A 116 2.57 6.96 -1.40
C GLU A 116 1.83 5.84 -0.68
N LEU A 117 1.08 6.20 0.36
CA LEU A 117 0.23 5.27 1.07
C LEU A 117 -1.22 5.71 0.96
N LEU A 118 -2.01 4.93 0.23
CA LEU A 118 -3.46 5.06 0.20
C LEU A 118 -4.06 4.40 1.45
N VAL A 119 -4.93 5.08 2.19
CA VAL A 119 -5.55 4.55 3.42
C VAL A 119 -7.05 4.81 3.43
N VAL A 120 -7.86 3.77 3.28
CA VAL A 120 -9.32 3.88 3.15
C VAL A 120 -10.01 3.14 4.29
N GLY A 121 -10.84 3.86 5.04
CA GLY A 121 -11.64 3.39 6.14
C GLY A 121 -12.92 2.70 5.68
N GLN A 122 -13.48 1.84 6.54
CA GLN A 122 -14.60 0.96 6.21
C GLN A 122 -15.81 1.71 5.62
N THR A 123 -16.21 2.83 6.23
CA THR A 123 -17.35 3.65 5.76
C THR A 123 -17.04 4.45 4.49
N HIS A 124 -15.76 4.59 4.14
CA HIS A 124 -15.29 5.32 2.96
C HIS A 124 -15.03 4.42 1.74
N LEU A 125 -15.21 3.10 1.88
CA LEU A 125 -15.14 2.16 0.77
C LEU A 125 -16.37 2.33 -0.14
N GLN A 126 -16.18 2.94 -1.30
CA GLN A 126 -17.27 3.21 -2.24
C GLN A 126 -17.79 1.93 -2.91
N PHE A 127 -16.87 1.04 -3.30
CA PHE A 127 -17.17 -0.21 -4.00
C PHE A 127 -16.05 -1.24 -3.80
N PRO A 128 -16.34 -2.55 -3.99
CA PRO A 128 -15.33 -3.60 -3.91
C PRO A 128 -14.46 -3.61 -5.17
N PRO A 129 -13.15 -3.94 -5.07
CA PRO A 129 -12.29 -4.06 -6.26
C PRO A 129 -12.80 -5.07 -7.30
N LEU A 130 -13.44 -6.16 -6.85
CA LEU A 130 -14.14 -7.11 -7.72
C LEU A 130 -15.66 -6.89 -7.64
N PRO A 131 -16.33 -6.63 -8.77
CA PRO A 131 -17.79 -6.46 -8.79
C PRO A 131 -18.54 -7.67 -8.23
N GLY A 132 -19.57 -7.42 -7.43
CA GLY A 132 -20.41 -8.47 -6.82
C GLY A 132 -19.84 -9.08 -5.53
N PHE A 133 -18.68 -8.63 -5.05
CA PHE A 133 -18.08 -9.09 -3.78
C PHE A 133 -18.39 -8.14 -2.61
N PRO A 134 -18.19 -8.59 -1.34
CA PRO A 134 -18.38 -7.72 -0.18
C PRO A 134 -17.39 -6.55 -0.10
N THR A 135 -17.84 -5.45 0.49
CA THR A 135 -17.06 -4.21 0.77
C THR A 135 -16.53 -4.14 2.20
N THR A 136 -16.26 -5.28 2.84
CA THR A 136 -15.62 -5.30 4.16
C THR A 136 -14.11 -5.12 4.02
N ILE A 137 -13.43 -4.51 5.00
CA ILE A 137 -11.98 -4.30 5.00
C ILE A 137 -11.22 -5.59 4.60
N GLY A 138 -11.58 -6.73 5.20
CA GLY A 138 -10.92 -8.00 4.93
C GLY A 138 -11.18 -8.52 3.53
N ALA A 139 -12.41 -8.38 3.01
CA ALA A 139 -12.72 -8.78 1.65
C ALA A 139 -12.01 -7.89 0.62
N VAL A 140 -11.97 -6.58 0.84
CA VAL A 140 -11.29 -5.62 -0.04
C VAL A 140 -9.78 -5.84 -0.03
N GLU A 141 -9.15 -6.01 1.14
CA GLU A 141 -7.73 -6.36 1.24
C GLU A 141 -7.41 -7.62 0.41
N TYR A 142 -8.16 -8.69 0.61
CA TYR A 142 -7.95 -9.95 -0.10
C TYR A 142 -8.09 -9.79 -1.62
N GLN A 143 -9.11 -9.08 -2.08
CA GLN A 143 -9.33 -8.79 -3.49
C GLN A 143 -8.17 -7.98 -4.09
N LEU A 144 -7.73 -6.93 -3.41
CA LEU A 144 -6.60 -6.09 -3.85
C LEU A 144 -5.30 -6.88 -3.91
N VAL A 145 -5.03 -7.76 -2.94
CA VAL A 145 -3.85 -8.65 -2.95
C VAL A 145 -3.86 -9.56 -4.17
N ASN A 146 -4.99 -10.23 -4.45
CA ASN A 146 -5.07 -11.14 -5.59
C ASN A 146 -4.98 -10.40 -6.93
N LEU A 147 -5.72 -9.29 -7.08
CA LEU A 147 -5.64 -8.44 -8.26
C LEU A 147 -4.20 -8.00 -8.51
N ALA A 148 -3.50 -7.51 -7.47
CA ALA A 148 -2.15 -7.02 -7.61
C ALA A 148 -1.14 -8.14 -7.94
N ALA A 149 -1.28 -9.30 -7.31
CA ALA A 149 -0.41 -10.46 -7.55
C ALA A 149 -0.47 -10.97 -9.00
N ASP A 150 -1.65 -10.89 -9.62
CA ASP A 150 -1.88 -11.33 -10.99
C ASP A 150 -1.59 -10.23 -12.04
N ALA A 151 -1.77 -8.96 -11.67
CA ALA A 151 -1.72 -7.83 -12.59
C ALA A 151 -0.34 -7.14 -12.70
N TYR A 152 0.48 -7.21 -11.65
CA TYR A 152 1.76 -6.49 -11.59
C TYR A 152 2.96 -7.45 -11.61
N PRO A 153 4.04 -7.09 -12.33
CA PRO A 153 5.20 -7.98 -12.48
C PRO A 153 6.02 -8.13 -11.19
N LEU A 154 5.93 -7.16 -10.28
CA LEU A 154 6.67 -7.17 -9.02
C LEU A 154 5.83 -7.77 -7.90
N ARG A 155 6.32 -8.87 -7.32
CA ARG A 155 5.68 -9.51 -6.16
C ARG A 155 5.53 -8.55 -4.98
N LEU A 156 4.34 -8.48 -4.41
CA LEU A 156 4.05 -7.74 -3.19
C LEU A 156 5.00 -8.13 -2.04
N LEU A 157 5.22 -7.18 -1.14
CA LEU A 157 5.95 -7.36 0.12
C LEU A 157 5.11 -8.10 1.19
N ASN A 158 3.89 -8.53 0.83
CA ASN A 158 2.93 -9.27 1.67
C ASN A 158 3.36 -10.69 2.04
N ASP A 159 4.31 -11.28 1.30
CA ASP A 159 4.74 -12.70 1.40
C ASP A 159 5.22 -13.16 2.80
N GLU A 160 5.33 -12.25 3.77
CA GLU A 160 5.81 -12.54 5.12
C GLU A 160 4.75 -13.17 6.04
N GLY A 161 3.50 -13.29 5.56
CA GLY A 161 2.41 -13.99 6.25
C GLY A 161 2.11 -15.41 5.74
N GLN A 162 2.75 -15.83 4.65
CA GLN A 162 2.65 -17.18 4.09
C GLN A 162 4.01 -17.88 4.19
N GLY A 163 4.53 -17.93 5.42
CA GLY A 163 5.77 -18.61 5.76
C GLY A 163 5.51 -19.80 6.66
N ARG A 164 5.13 -20.93 6.04
CA ARG A 164 4.97 -22.30 6.58
C ARG A 164 3.72 -22.61 7.39
#